data_AF-A0A7R9PSS6-F1
#
_entry.id   AF-A0A7R9PSS6-F1
#
_cell.length_a   1.000
_cell.length_b   1.000
_cell.length_c   1.000
_cell.angle_alpha   90.00
_cell.angle_beta   90.00
_cell.angle_gamma   90.00
#
_symmetry.space_group_name_H-M   'P 1'
#
loop_
_entity.id
_entity.type
_entity.pdbx_description
1 polymer ?
#
loop_
_entity_poly.entity_id
_entity_poly.type
_entity_poly.pdbx_seq_one_letter_code
_entity_poly.pdbx_strand_id
1 'polypeptide(L)'
;MLENQVKQETEKRIIAEQIQKEAVRLEAESNLPEEPPESCGDGITKIRFRLPKEETVVRRFHFTTPLKVLLNFLIVKGFPPKEYKVFSGWPRKDV
;
A
#
# COMPACT_ATOMS: atom_id res chain seq x y z
N MET A 1 3.84 -37.25 18.34
CA MET A 1 2.50 -36.82 17.84
C MET A 1 2.29 -35.31 17.95
N LEU A 2 2.66 -34.67 19.07
CA LEU A 2 2.47 -33.22 19.29
C LEU A 2 3.26 -32.32 18.31
N GLU A 3 4.50 -32.69 17.97
CA GLU A 3 5.36 -31.88 17.10
C GLU A 3 4.82 -31.72 15.67
N ASN A 4 4.12 -32.73 15.15
CA ASN A 4 3.51 -32.67 13.82
C ASN A 4 2.27 -31.76 13.80
N GLN A 5 1.50 -31.71 14.89
CA GLN A 5 0.36 -30.78 15.01
C GLN A 5 0.83 -29.32 15.05
N VAL A 6 1.87 -29.03 15.84
CA VAL A 6 2.43 -27.68 15.94
C VAL A 6 2.98 -27.22 14.58
N LYS A 7 3.71 -28.08 13.86
CA LYS A 7 4.19 -27.76 12.50
C LYS A 7 3.05 -27.45 11.53
N GLN A 8 2.02 -28.30 11.49
CA GLN A 8 0.86 -28.08 10.63
C GLN A 8 0.09 -26.79 10.96
N GLU A 9 -0.02 -26.42 12.24
CA GLU A 9 -0.64 -25.15 12.63
C GLU A 9 0.20 -23.94 12.22
N THR A 10 1.52 -24.02 12.37
CA THR A 10 2.42 -22.94 11.93
C THR A 10 2.38 -22.74 10.42
N GLU A 11 2.41 -23.83 9.65
CA GLU A 11 2.32 -23.79 8.19
C GLU A 11 0.99 -23.18 7.73
N LYS A 12 -0.12 -23.60 8.34
CA LYS A 12 -1.44 -23.01 8.06
C LYS A 12 -1.51 -21.52 8.38
N ARG A 13 -0.89 -21.07 9.47
CA ARG A 13 -0.82 -19.64 9.82
C ARG A 13 -0.02 -18.84 8.79
N ILE A 14 1.14 -19.36 8.38
CA ILE A 14 1.99 -18.71 7.37
C ILE A 14 1.24 -18.61 6.03
N ILE A 15 0.59 -19.70 5.59
CA ILE A 15 -0.19 -19.72 4.37
C ILE A 15 -1.38 -18.75 4.45
N ALA A 16 -2.11 -18.72 5.57
CA ALA A 16 -3.21 -17.79 5.77
C ALA A 16 -2.74 -16.33 5.73
N GLU A 17 -1.59 -16.01 6.33
CA GLU A 17 -1.01 -14.66 6.29
C GLU A 17 -0.57 -14.28 4.86
N GLN A 18 -0.02 -15.21 4.10
CA GLN A 18 0.34 -15.00 2.69
C GLN A 18 -0.90 -14.72 1.83
N ILE A 19 -1.94 -15.55 1.97
CA ILE A 19 -3.21 -15.37 1.25
C ILE A 19 -3.84 -14.01 1.59
N GLN A 20 -3.79 -13.60 2.86
CA GLN A 20 -4.30 -12.29 3.29
C GLN A 20 -3.50 -11.14 2.67
N LYS A 21 -2.17 -11.24 2.61
CA LYS A 21 -1.31 -10.23 1.97
C LYS A 21 -1.59 -10.14 0.46
N GLU A 22 -1.77 -11.27 -0.21
CA GLU A 22 -2.06 -11.32 -1.65
C GLU A 22 -3.47 -10.81 -1.97
N ALA A 23 -4.48 -11.18 -1.17
CA ALA A 23 -5.85 -10.69 -1.34
C ALA A 23 -5.92 -9.16 -1.20
N VAL A 24 -5.25 -8.60 -0.20
CA VAL A 24 -5.17 -7.14 0.02
C VAL A 24 -4.42 -6.46 -1.13
N ARG A 25 -3.39 -7.11 -1.70
CA ARG A 25 -2.69 -6.60 -2.87
C ARG A 25 -3.58 -6.58 -4.12
N LEU A 26 -4.29 -7.67 -4.42
CA LEU A 26 -5.20 -7.76 -5.56
C LEU A 26 -6.38 -6.76 -5.44
N GLU A 27 -6.94 -6.61 -4.24
CA GLU A 27 -7.96 -5.60 -3.98
C GLU A 27 -7.39 -4.18 -4.14
N ALA A 28 -6.16 -3.93 -3.71
CA ALA A 28 -5.50 -2.64 -3.90
C ALA A 28 -5.18 -2.35 -5.38
N GLU A 29 -4.76 -3.35 -6.15
CA GLU A 29 -4.50 -3.24 -7.60
C GLU A 29 -5.78 -2.96 -8.38
N SER A 30 -6.88 -3.66 -8.09
CA SER A 30 -8.17 -3.45 -8.76
C SER A 30 -8.83 -2.10 -8.43
N ASN A 31 -8.62 -1.58 -7.22
CA ASN A 31 -9.13 -0.27 -6.81
C ASN A 31 -8.19 0.90 -7.15
N LEU A 32 -7.08 0.64 -7.84
CA LEU A 32 -6.12 1.67 -8.19
C LEU A 32 -6.59 2.40 -9.45
N PRO A 33 -6.99 3.67 -9.37
CA PRO A 33 -7.35 4.43 -10.58
C PRO A 33 -6.11 4.59 -11.45
N GLU A 34 -6.30 4.59 -12.77
CA GLU A 34 -5.22 4.89 -13.72
C GLU A 34 -4.57 6.24 -13.39
N GLU A 35 -3.26 6.36 -13.63
CA GLU A 35 -2.57 7.63 -13.38
C GLU A 35 -3.10 8.69 -14.34
N PRO A 36 -3.61 9.83 -13.84
CA PRO A 36 -4.17 10.84 -14.71
C PRO A 36 -3.08 11.49 -15.59
N PRO A 37 -3.40 11.76 -16.86
CA PRO A 37 -2.48 12.35 -17.81
C PRO A 37 -2.14 13.80 -17.41
N GLU A 38 -0.93 14.26 -17.78
CA GLU A 38 -0.46 15.62 -17.45
C GLU A 38 -1.31 16.73 -18.09
N SER A 39 -2.10 16.42 -19.12
CA SER A 39 -2.96 17.37 -19.82
C SER A 39 -4.26 17.71 -19.09
N CYS A 40 -4.62 16.98 -18.03
CA CYS A 40 -5.77 17.28 -17.18
C CYS A 40 -5.41 18.40 -16.20
N GLY A 41 -5.33 19.64 -16.71
CA GLY A 41 -4.76 20.80 -16.01
C GLY A 41 -5.26 21.03 -14.58
N ASP A 42 -6.57 21.23 -14.38
CA ASP A 42 -7.12 21.60 -13.07
C ASP A 42 -7.59 20.38 -12.27
N GLY A 43 -7.09 20.22 -11.04
CA GLY A 43 -7.54 19.19 -10.10
C GLY A 43 -6.62 17.97 -9.96
N ILE A 44 -5.40 18.01 -10.49
CA ILE A 44 -4.36 17.00 -10.24
C ILE A 44 -3.40 17.47 -9.15
N THR A 45 -3.14 16.58 -8.19
CA THR A 45 -2.10 16.74 -7.16
C THR A 45 -0.98 15.73 -7.38
N LYS A 46 0.26 16.21 -7.39
CA LYS A 46 1.45 15.37 -7.48
C LYS A 46 1.92 14.99 -6.08
N ILE A 47 1.82 13.71 -5.73
CA ILE A 47 2.21 13.22 -4.41
C ILE A 47 3.54 12.48 -4.52
N ARG A 48 4.46 12.80 -3.61
CA ARG A 48 5.78 12.19 -3.51
C ARG A 48 5.85 11.33 -2.26
N PHE A 49 5.99 10.04 -2.44
CA PHE A 49 6.25 9.08 -1.36
C PHE A 49 7.76 8.87 -1.22
N ARG A 50 8.28 9.04 -0.01
CA ARG A 50 9.67 8.71 0.33
C ARG A 50 9.66 7.32 0.96
N LEU A 51 10.32 6.36 0.32
CA LEU A 51 10.40 4.99 0.79
C LEU A 51 11.64 4.80 1.68
N PRO A 52 11.64 3.78 2.56
CA PRO A 52 12.76 3.50 3.45
C PRO A 52 14.09 3.15 2.76
N LYS A 53 14.07 2.70 1.49
CA LYS A 53 15.27 2.32 0.72
C LYS A 53 15.90 3.48 -0.05
N GLU A 54 15.70 4.71 0.40
CA GLU A 54 16.04 5.97 -0.31
C GLU A 54 15.37 6.15 -1.68
N GLU A 55 14.52 5.20 -2.09
CA GLU A 55 13.71 5.32 -3.30
C GLU A 55 12.58 6.33 -3.08
N THR A 56 12.33 7.15 -4.09
CA THR A 56 11.23 8.11 -4.07
C THR A 56 10.29 7.78 -5.22
N VAL A 57 9.02 7.54 -4.88
CA VAL A 57 7.99 7.27 -5.88
C VAL A 57 7.09 8.49 -5.97
N VAL A 58 6.92 8.98 -7.18
CA VAL A 58 6.08 10.14 -7.47
C VAL A 58 4.94 9.68 -8.34
N ARG A 59 3.71 10.03 -7.96
CA ARG A 59 2.52 9.70 -8.72
C ARG A 59 1.52 10.86 -8.67
N ARG A 60 0.81 11.07 -9.77
CA ARG A 60 -0.30 12.02 -9.85
C ARG A 60 -1.61 11.39 -9.35
N PHE A 61 -2.40 12.16 -8.62
CA PHE A 61 -3.72 11.79 -8.14
C PHE A 61 -4.70 12.94 -8.39
N HIS A 62 -6.00 12.65 -8.48
CA HIS A 62 -6.99 13.71 -8.47
C HIS A 62 -7.18 14.25 -7.05
N PHE A 63 -7.52 15.52 -6.92
CA PHE A 63 -7.81 16.13 -5.62
C PHE A 63 -8.99 15.46 -4.90
N THR A 64 -9.93 14.90 -5.66
CA THR A 64 -11.09 14.15 -5.15
C THR A 64 -10.75 12.71 -4.75
N THR A 65 -9.54 12.23 -5.04
CA THR A 65 -9.15 10.85 -4.74
C THR A 65 -9.05 10.65 -3.23
N PRO A 66 -9.72 9.63 -2.67
CA PRO A 66 -9.69 9.38 -1.23
C PRO A 66 -8.33 8.86 -0.77
N LEU A 67 -7.94 9.18 0.46
CA LEU A 67 -6.69 8.74 1.08
C LEU A 67 -6.49 7.21 1.03
N LYS A 68 -7.57 6.43 1.12
CA LYS A 68 -7.53 4.96 0.99
C LYS A 68 -6.82 4.51 -0.29
N VAL A 69 -7.02 5.23 -1.40
CA VAL A 69 -6.39 4.89 -2.70
C VAL A 69 -4.87 5.13 -2.67
N LEU A 70 -4.42 6.17 -1.95
CA LEU A 70 -3.00 6.44 -1.78
C LEU A 70 -2.33 5.35 -0.94
N LEU A 71 -3.00 4.88 0.12
CA LEU A 71 -2.50 3.78 0.94
C LEU A 71 -2.50 2.46 0.16
N ASN A 72 -3.54 2.20 -0.65
CA ASN A 72 -3.59 1.07 -1.55
C ASN A 72 -2.42 1.07 -2.53
N PHE A 73 -2.01 2.23 -3.07
CA PHE A 73 -0.82 2.33 -3.90
C PHE A 73 0.45 1.85 -3.20
N LEU A 74 0.62 2.18 -1.92
CA LEU A 74 1.76 1.73 -1.13
C LEU A 74 1.72 0.23 -0.87
N ILE A 75 0.53 -0.35 -0.64
CA ILE A 75 0.34 -1.80 -0.52
C ILE A 75 0.82 -2.50 -1.80
N VAL A 76 0.43 -2.03 -2.98
CA VAL A 76 0.86 -2.60 -4.27
C VAL A 76 2.38 -2.49 -4.45
N LYS A 77 2.98 -1.41 -3.96
CA LYS A 77 4.45 -1.22 -3.95
C LYS A 77 5.18 -2.10 -2.94
N GLY A 78 4.46 -2.89 -2.14
CA GLY A 78 5.04 -3.79 -1.14
C GLY A 78 5.25 -3.13 0.23
N PHE A 79 4.60 -2.00 0.50
CA PHE A 79 4.64 -1.29 1.77
C PHE A 79 3.26 -1.34 2.44
N PRO A 80 2.89 -2.48 3.05
CA PRO A 80 1.59 -2.62 3.69
C PRO A 80 1.52 -1.81 5.00
N PRO A 81 0.33 -1.29 5.36
CA PRO A 81 0.14 -0.46 6.56
C PRO A 81 0.38 -1.21 7.88
N LYS A 82 0.37 -2.55 7.86
CA LYS A 82 0.72 -3.38 9.04
C LYS A 82 2.22 -3.29 9.39
N GLU A 83 3.07 -3.05 8.40
CA GLU A 83 4.53 -3.05 8.55
C GLU A 83 5.11 -1.64 8.51
N TYR A 84 4.42 -0.70 7.83
CA TYR A 84 4.91 0.66 7.62
C TYR A 84 3.86 1.70 8.02
N LYS A 85 4.32 2.77 8.67
CA LYS A 85 3.52 3.97 8.91
C LYS A 85 3.84 5.05 7.88
N VAL A 86 2.80 5.76 7.44
CA VAL A 86 2.92 6.85 6.48
C VAL A 86 2.83 8.16 7.24
N PHE A 87 3.81 9.03 7.05
CA PHE A 87 3.79 10.36 7.64
C PHE A 87 3.68 11.41 6.55
N SER A 88 2.97 12.50 6.84
CA SER A 88 2.96 13.67 6.00
C SER A 88 4.35 14.30 5.90
N GLY A 89 4.52 15.19 4.92
CA GLY A 89 5.64 16.12 4.89
C GLY A 89 5.68 17.01 6.14
N TRP A 90 6.46 18.09 6.11
CA TRP A 90 6.51 18.99 7.25
C TRP A 90 5.21 19.81 7.37
N PRO A 91 4.61 19.98 8.57
CA PRO A 91 4.97 19.34 9.84
C PRO A 91 4.54 17.86 9.86
N ARG A 92 5.40 16.98 10.41
CA ARG A 92 5.19 15.52 10.41
C ARG A 92 3.93 15.17 11.20
N LYS A 93 2.89 14.71 10.51
CA LYS A 93 1.66 14.17 11.09
C LYS A 93 1.44 12.75 10.57
N ASP A 94 0.83 11.92 11.40
CA ASP A 94 0.27 10.64 10.94
C ASP A 94 -0.90 10.94 9.99
N VAL A 95 -0.99 10.21 8.88
CA VAL A 95 -1.90 10.52 7.76
C VAL A 95 -3.20 9.73 7.88
#